data_AF-A0A959CGQ1-F1
#
_entry.id   AF-A0A959CGQ1-F1
#
_cell.length_a   1.000
_cell.length_b   1.000
_cell.length_c   1.000
_cell.angle_alpha   90.00
_cell.angle_beta   90.00
_cell.angle_gamma   90.00
#
_symmetry.space_group_name_H-M   'P 1'
#
loop_
_entity.id
_entity.type
_entity.pdbx_description
1 polymer ?
#
loop_
_entity_poly.entity_id
_entity_poly.type
_entity_poly.pdbx_seq_one_letter_code
_entity_poly.pdbx_strand_id
1 'polypeptide(L)'
;MEKYLNYLLTDIAAATANVPVLTFESSDEGPAFIPLDEEEKMARREILGDWIGLRQELFPPAGRLSDAQIARLLDAMAQCLDVYNFIPHFPAGLPARKRYEVLVAQLGKEVPILMHNAWQLDFCEYEPRTCPFGESFCQCKVYEKWLTQAEDEELPDEETMEQMMENKRLPGFLFDKDDDDYDEDDEDDYEDDDFFFEADNEYYDDEYGYDEEYGFDEEDEDEDGPFLSDFPGSEPGPDDGGRWN
;
A
#
# COMPACT_ATOMS: atom_id res chain seq x y z
N MET A 1 -34.26 13.60 -0.88
CA MET A 1 -32.93 12.95 -0.81
C MET A 1 -32.69 12.04 -1.99
N GLU A 2 -33.56 11.08 -2.31
CA GLU A 2 -33.35 10.14 -3.43
C GLU A 2 -33.00 10.80 -4.77
N LYS A 3 -33.72 11.87 -5.15
CA LYS A 3 -33.42 12.61 -6.39
C LYS A 3 -31.99 13.17 -6.43
N TYR A 4 -31.50 13.69 -5.30
CA TYR A 4 -30.15 14.21 -5.19
C TYR A 4 -29.12 13.10 -5.32
N LEU A 5 -29.37 11.98 -4.65
CA LEU A 5 -28.50 10.80 -4.71
C LEU A 5 -28.38 10.25 -6.13
N ASN A 6 -29.46 10.25 -6.91
CA ASN A 6 -29.41 9.85 -8.31
C ASN A 6 -28.57 10.80 -9.19
N TYR A 7 -28.60 12.11 -8.93
CA TYR A 7 -27.69 13.05 -9.61
C TYR A 7 -26.24 12.77 -9.21
N LEU A 8 -25.95 12.61 -7.92
CA LEU A 8 -24.61 12.30 -7.44
C LEU A 8 -24.07 10.99 -8.04
N LEU A 9 -24.89 9.95 -8.13
CA LEU A 9 -24.49 8.69 -8.80
C LEU A 9 -24.23 8.88 -10.30
N THR A 10 -24.99 9.76 -10.95
CA THR A 10 -24.76 10.10 -12.36
C THR A 10 -23.45 10.85 -12.54
N ASP A 11 -23.13 11.76 -11.61
CA ASP A 11 -21.88 12.52 -11.61
C ASP A 11 -20.68 11.59 -11.36
N ILE A 12 -20.80 10.66 -10.40
CA ILE A 12 -19.78 9.63 -10.16
C ILE A 12 -19.57 8.78 -11.41
N ALA A 13 -20.64 8.30 -12.05
CA ALA A 13 -20.53 7.51 -13.28
C ALA A 13 -19.89 8.30 -14.43
N ALA A 14 -20.17 9.60 -14.53
CA ALA A 14 -19.54 10.48 -15.50
C ALA A 14 -18.04 10.70 -15.20
N ALA A 15 -17.65 10.78 -13.93
CA ALA A 15 -16.25 10.86 -13.51
C ALA A 15 -15.50 9.55 -13.84
N THR A 16 -16.12 8.40 -13.60
CA THR A 16 -15.56 7.08 -13.95
C THR A 16 -15.41 6.90 -15.47
N ALA A 17 -16.27 7.51 -16.28
CA ALA A 17 -16.16 7.43 -17.75
C ALA A 17 -15.12 8.39 -18.35
N ASN A 18 -14.77 9.47 -17.65
CA ASN A 18 -13.86 10.52 -18.11
C ASN A 18 -12.47 10.41 -17.46
N VAL A 19 -11.97 9.19 -17.29
CA VAL A 19 -10.64 9.00 -16.71
C VAL A 19 -9.60 9.54 -17.70
N PRO A 20 -8.71 10.46 -17.27
CA PRO A 20 -7.61 10.90 -18.12
C PRO A 20 -6.82 9.67 -18.53
N VAL A 21 -6.53 9.54 -19.83
CA VAL A 21 -5.73 8.42 -20.31
C VAL A 21 -4.42 8.43 -19.54
N LEU A 22 -4.24 7.47 -18.64
CA LEU A 22 -2.95 7.16 -18.03
C LEU A 22 -2.16 6.50 -19.17
N THR A 23 -1.62 7.34 -20.05
CA THR A 23 -0.95 6.89 -21.26
C THR A 23 0.30 6.14 -20.84
N PHE A 24 0.21 4.82 -20.88
CA PHE A 24 1.33 4.01 -21.33
C PHE A 24 1.58 4.43 -22.77
N GLU A 25 2.47 5.40 -22.98
CA GLU A 25 3.07 5.54 -24.30
C GLU A 25 3.72 4.19 -24.58
N SER A 26 3.15 3.43 -25.51
CA SER A 26 3.69 2.16 -25.93
C SER A 26 4.99 2.44 -26.66
N SER A 27 6.09 2.61 -25.93
CA SER A 27 7.40 2.36 -26.48
C SER A 27 7.45 0.90 -26.91
N ASP A 28 8.08 0.63 -28.06
CA ASP A 28 8.28 -0.74 -28.58
C ASP A 28 9.08 -1.62 -27.60
N GLU A 29 9.76 -0.98 -26.64
CA GLU A 29 10.26 -1.57 -25.40
C GLU A 29 9.15 -1.42 -24.36
N GLY A 30 8.51 -2.52 -23.95
CA GLY A 30 7.38 -2.51 -23.01
C GLY A 30 7.65 -1.67 -21.76
N PRO A 31 6.59 -1.32 -20.98
CA PRO A 31 6.74 -0.39 -19.87
C PRO A 31 7.85 -0.84 -18.94
N ALA A 32 8.82 0.05 -18.72
CA ALA A 32 9.81 -0.14 -17.66
C ALA A 32 9.04 -0.37 -16.36
N PHE A 33 9.22 -1.53 -15.74
CA PHE A 33 8.66 -1.80 -14.43
C PHE A 33 9.30 -0.81 -13.45
N ILE A 34 8.49 0.11 -12.92
CA ILE A 34 8.94 1.08 -11.91
C ILE A 34 8.41 0.58 -10.55
N PRO A 35 9.28 0.29 -9.58
CA PRO A 35 8.87 -0.06 -8.23
C PRO A 35 7.99 1.04 -7.60
N LEU A 36 6.99 0.64 -6.82
CA LEU A 36 6.05 1.56 -6.16
C LEU A 36 6.76 2.70 -5.40
N ASP A 37 7.79 2.36 -4.61
CA ASP A 37 8.55 3.31 -3.79
C ASP A 37 9.29 4.38 -4.61
N GLU A 38 9.70 4.04 -5.84
CA GLU A 38 10.35 4.98 -6.75
C GLU A 38 9.33 5.89 -7.42
N GLU A 39 8.20 5.31 -7.86
CA GLU A 39 7.12 6.07 -8.47
C GLU A 39 6.50 7.06 -7.47
N GLU A 40 6.23 6.64 -6.23
CA GLU A 40 5.65 7.50 -5.20
C GLU A 40 6.51 8.76 -4.96
N LYS A 41 7.83 8.61 -4.94
CA LYS A 41 8.76 9.74 -4.74
C LYS A 41 8.76 10.74 -5.88
N MET A 42 8.47 10.28 -7.10
CA MET A 42 8.40 11.10 -8.31
C MET A 42 6.97 11.61 -8.61
N ALA A 43 5.96 11.00 -8.00
CA ALA A 43 4.56 11.26 -8.28
C ALA A 43 4.14 12.68 -7.91
N ARG A 44 3.29 13.27 -8.76
CA ARG A 44 2.60 14.51 -8.44
C ARG A 44 1.59 14.23 -7.34
N ARG A 45 1.54 15.08 -6.30
CA ARG A 45 0.51 15.04 -5.27
C ARG A 45 -0.62 16.00 -5.62
N GLU A 46 -1.85 15.52 -5.55
CA GLU A 46 -3.06 16.31 -5.79
C GLU A 46 -4.15 15.96 -4.77
N ILE A 47 -5.10 16.87 -4.57
CA ILE A 47 -6.28 16.59 -3.76
C ILE A 47 -7.13 15.56 -4.51
N LEU A 48 -7.41 14.42 -3.85
CA LEU A 48 -8.12 13.28 -4.47
C LEU A 48 -9.45 13.69 -5.12
N GLY A 49 -10.23 14.51 -4.42
CA GLY A 49 -11.53 14.98 -4.92
C GLY A 49 -11.41 15.92 -6.11
N ASP A 50 -10.33 16.69 -6.24
CA ASP A 50 -10.10 17.56 -7.40
C ASP A 50 -9.62 16.75 -8.61
N TRP A 51 -8.76 15.74 -8.38
CA TRP A 51 -8.27 14.84 -9.42
C TRP A 51 -9.39 14.02 -10.07
N ILE A 52 -10.31 13.47 -9.27
CA ILE A 52 -11.45 12.68 -9.75
C ILE A 52 -12.62 13.59 -10.20
N GLY A 53 -12.61 14.87 -9.80
CA GLY A 53 -13.72 15.81 -10.03
C GLY A 53 -14.91 15.61 -9.08
N LEU A 54 -14.71 14.92 -7.95
CA LEU A 54 -15.71 14.66 -6.91
C LEU A 54 -15.31 15.33 -5.59
N ARG A 55 -15.81 16.54 -5.36
CA ARG A 55 -15.51 17.29 -4.12
C ARG A 55 -16.31 16.78 -2.93
N GLN A 56 -15.69 16.87 -1.75
CA GLN A 56 -16.28 16.44 -0.49
C GLN A 56 -17.65 17.07 -0.21
N GLU A 57 -17.88 18.33 -0.57
CA GLU A 57 -19.12 19.05 -0.26
C GLU A 57 -20.33 18.55 -1.06
N LEU A 58 -20.10 17.79 -2.13
CA LEU A 58 -21.17 17.14 -2.91
C LEU A 58 -21.79 15.97 -2.14
N PHE A 59 -21.10 15.43 -1.14
CA PHE A 59 -21.55 14.26 -0.40
C PHE A 59 -22.41 14.68 0.80
N PRO A 60 -23.64 14.16 0.94
CA PRO A 60 -24.49 14.48 2.07
C PRO A 60 -23.96 13.81 3.35
N PRO A 61 -24.19 14.41 4.54
CA PRO A 61 -23.74 13.81 5.78
C PRO A 61 -24.44 12.46 5.99
N ALA A 62 -23.71 11.47 6.50
CA ALA A 62 -24.16 10.10 6.66
C ALA A 62 -25.53 10.00 7.35
N GLY A 63 -25.78 10.79 8.41
CA GLY A 63 -27.04 10.82 9.16
C GLY A 63 -28.30 11.13 8.34
N ARG A 64 -28.18 11.62 7.10
CA ARG A 64 -29.30 11.89 6.19
C ARG A 64 -29.56 10.77 5.18
N LEU A 65 -28.70 9.76 5.14
CA LEU A 65 -28.77 8.64 4.22
C LEU A 65 -29.27 7.38 4.93
N SER A 66 -30.07 6.58 4.22
CA SER A 66 -30.38 5.21 4.62
C SER A 66 -29.20 4.28 4.33
N ASP A 67 -29.16 3.13 5.00
CA ASP A 67 -28.04 2.20 4.82
C ASP A 67 -27.98 1.64 3.39
N ALA A 68 -29.12 1.45 2.74
CA ALA A 68 -29.19 1.06 1.33
C ALA A 68 -28.65 2.15 0.37
N GLN A 69 -28.85 3.43 0.71
CA GLN A 69 -28.28 4.54 -0.04
C GLN A 69 -26.77 4.66 0.16
N ILE A 70 -26.29 4.42 1.38
CA ILE A 70 -24.85 4.39 1.70
C ILE A 70 -24.15 3.28 0.93
N ALA A 71 -24.72 2.06 0.92
CA ALA A 71 -24.16 0.94 0.17
C ALA A 71 -24.01 1.28 -1.32
N ARG A 72 -25.07 1.79 -1.96
CA ARG A 72 -25.03 2.23 -3.37
C ARG A 72 -23.96 3.28 -3.66
N LEU A 73 -23.75 4.22 -2.74
CA LEU A 73 -22.73 5.25 -2.89
C LEU A 73 -21.32 4.66 -2.71
N LEU A 74 -21.12 3.80 -1.72
CA LEU A 74 -19.84 3.12 -1.51
C LEU A 74 -19.44 2.29 -2.72
N ASP A 75 -20.38 1.51 -3.29
CA ASP A 75 -20.12 0.68 -4.46
C ASP A 75 -19.71 1.55 -5.66
N ALA A 76 -20.45 2.64 -5.91
CA ALA A 76 -20.15 3.57 -7.00
C ALA A 76 -18.81 4.29 -6.79
N MET A 77 -18.49 4.69 -5.55
CA MET A 77 -17.21 5.33 -5.23
C MET A 77 -16.04 4.36 -5.37
N ALA A 78 -16.20 3.10 -4.93
CA ALA A 78 -15.17 2.08 -5.08
C ALA A 78 -14.86 1.81 -6.55
N GLN A 79 -15.88 1.65 -7.39
CA GLN A 79 -15.71 1.52 -8.84
C GLN A 79 -15.05 2.75 -9.46
N CYS A 80 -15.40 3.95 -8.99
CA CYS A 80 -14.76 5.17 -9.46
C CYS A 80 -13.26 5.16 -9.12
N LEU A 81 -12.91 4.89 -7.85
CA LEU A 81 -11.52 4.86 -7.39
C LEU A 81 -10.68 3.81 -8.10
N ASP A 82 -11.24 2.63 -8.35
CA ASP A 82 -10.58 1.53 -9.05
C ASP A 82 -10.09 1.94 -10.45
N VAL A 83 -10.91 2.63 -11.22
CA VAL A 83 -10.52 3.11 -12.57
C VAL A 83 -9.45 4.22 -12.51
N TYR A 84 -9.34 4.92 -11.39
CA TYR A 84 -8.26 5.88 -11.12
C TYR A 84 -7.05 5.24 -10.42
N ASN A 85 -6.95 3.91 -10.38
CA ASN A 85 -5.88 3.14 -9.73
C ASN A 85 -5.76 3.41 -8.21
N PHE A 86 -6.86 3.69 -7.52
CA PHE A 86 -6.90 3.82 -6.07
C PHE A 86 -7.63 2.65 -5.42
N ILE A 87 -6.97 1.99 -4.47
CA ILE A 87 -7.51 0.83 -3.77
C ILE A 87 -7.83 1.22 -2.32
N PRO A 88 -9.10 1.45 -1.94
CA PRO A 88 -9.45 1.80 -0.58
C PRO A 88 -9.38 0.58 0.35
N HIS A 89 -8.49 0.64 1.35
CA HIS A 89 -8.32 -0.44 2.32
C HIS A 89 -9.13 -0.18 3.59
N PHE A 90 -10.07 -1.07 3.92
CA PHE A 90 -10.91 -0.96 5.11
C PHE A 90 -10.72 -2.18 6.03
N PRO A 91 -10.71 -1.98 7.37
CA PRO A 91 -10.66 -3.10 8.29
C PRO A 91 -11.93 -3.96 8.19
N ALA A 92 -11.74 -5.27 8.38
CA ALA A 92 -12.83 -6.24 8.38
C ALA A 92 -13.92 -5.88 9.41
N GLY A 93 -15.19 -6.05 9.03
CA GLY A 93 -16.33 -5.77 9.90
C GLY A 93 -16.65 -4.29 10.14
N LEU A 94 -15.95 -3.34 9.52
CA LEU A 94 -16.25 -1.92 9.66
C LEU A 94 -17.67 -1.61 9.12
N PRO A 95 -18.54 -0.91 9.86
CA PRO A 95 -19.88 -0.57 9.37
C PRO A 95 -19.84 0.32 8.13
N ALA A 96 -20.72 0.06 7.15
CA ALA A 96 -20.80 0.82 5.89
C ALA A 96 -20.87 2.34 6.13
N ARG A 97 -21.61 2.77 7.15
CA ARG A 97 -21.72 4.19 7.52
C ARG A 97 -20.37 4.81 7.87
N LYS A 98 -19.51 4.11 8.61
CA LYS A 98 -18.15 4.57 8.92
C LYS A 98 -17.24 4.55 7.70
N ARG A 99 -17.31 3.50 6.86
CA ARG A 99 -16.58 3.44 5.59
C ARG A 99 -16.86 4.68 4.75
N TYR A 100 -18.14 5.04 4.64
CA TYR A 100 -18.59 6.20 3.89
C TYR A 100 -18.03 7.52 4.44
N GLU A 101 -18.13 7.73 5.75
CA GLU A 101 -17.61 8.95 6.39
C GLU A 101 -16.11 9.12 6.17
N VAL A 102 -15.34 8.04 6.33
CA VAL A 102 -13.88 8.04 6.15
C VAL A 102 -13.52 8.27 4.68
N LEU A 103 -14.21 7.61 3.75
CA LEU A 103 -13.95 7.76 2.32
C LEU A 103 -14.26 9.18 1.82
N VAL A 104 -15.38 9.76 2.24
CA VAL A 104 -15.75 11.15 1.92
C VAL A 104 -14.73 12.13 2.50
N ALA A 105 -14.23 11.89 3.72
CA ALA A 105 -13.16 12.71 4.30
C ALA A 105 -11.84 12.60 3.53
N GLN A 106 -11.55 11.45 2.92
CA GLN A 106 -10.34 11.24 2.13
C GLN A 106 -10.32 12.05 0.83
N LEU A 107 -11.50 12.37 0.26
CA LEU A 107 -11.59 13.21 -0.94
C LEU A 107 -10.96 14.60 -0.75
N GLY A 108 -10.90 15.11 0.48
CA GLY A 108 -10.27 16.39 0.81
C GLY A 108 -8.77 16.31 1.07
N LYS A 109 -8.13 15.14 0.93
CA LYS A 109 -6.70 14.95 1.22
C LYS A 109 -5.87 14.83 -0.05
N GLU A 110 -4.59 15.18 0.10
CA GLU A 110 -3.60 15.01 -0.95
C GLU A 110 -3.14 13.55 -1.05
N VAL A 111 -3.09 13.03 -2.27
CA VAL A 111 -2.64 11.68 -2.61
C VAL A 111 -1.63 11.74 -3.75
N PRO A 112 -0.67 10.81 -3.82
CA PRO A 112 0.18 10.67 -5.00
C PRO A 112 -0.65 10.12 -6.17
N ILE A 113 -0.47 10.70 -7.36
CA ILE A 113 -1.07 10.22 -8.59
C ILE A 113 -0.04 9.33 -9.29
N LEU A 114 -0.29 8.03 -9.29
CA LEU A 114 0.55 7.02 -9.93
C LEU A 114 0.06 6.72 -11.33
N MET A 115 1.01 6.54 -12.26
CA MET A 115 0.77 6.23 -13.67
C MET A 115 0.93 4.74 -13.96
N HIS A 116 1.79 4.05 -13.22
CA HIS A 116 2.19 2.66 -13.46
C HIS A 116 1.70 1.70 -12.36
N ASN A 117 1.60 2.16 -11.12
CA ASN A 117 1.12 1.35 -10.00
C ASN A 117 -0.25 1.82 -9.48
N ALA A 118 -0.89 0.98 -8.68
CA ALA A 118 -2.08 1.35 -7.92
C ALA A 118 -1.69 1.87 -6.53
N TRP A 119 -2.32 2.96 -6.10
CA TRP A 119 -2.11 3.52 -4.77
C TRP A 119 -3.12 2.98 -3.77
N GLN A 120 -2.63 2.42 -2.67
CA GLN A 120 -3.47 1.96 -1.57
C GLN A 120 -3.86 3.16 -0.69
N LEU A 121 -5.16 3.39 -0.54
CA LEU A 121 -5.67 4.42 0.35
C LEU A 121 -5.80 3.86 1.76
N ASP A 122 -4.73 4.02 2.53
CA ASP A 122 -4.74 3.76 3.96
C ASP A 122 -5.30 4.96 4.73
N PHE A 123 -6.28 4.68 5.57
CA PHE A 123 -6.92 5.71 6.40
C PHE A 123 -6.33 5.77 7.81
N CYS A 124 -5.49 4.81 8.21
CA CYS A 124 -4.91 4.68 9.54
C CYS A 124 -3.39 4.75 9.47
N GLU A 125 -2.76 5.53 10.36
CA GLU A 125 -1.29 5.65 10.46
C GLU A 125 -0.65 4.48 11.22
N TYR A 126 -1.34 3.34 11.28
CA TYR A 126 -0.97 2.17 12.09
C TYR A 126 -0.74 2.42 13.59
N GLU A 127 -1.14 3.60 14.11
CA GLU A 127 -1.05 3.95 15.53
C GLU A 127 -2.34 3.54 16.28
N PRO A 128 -2.27 2.56 17.21
CA PRO A 128 -3.47 2.01 17.88
C PRO A 128 -4.26 3.04 18.70
N ARG A 129 -3.58 4.09 19.19
CA ARG A 129 -4.16 5.10 20.09
C ARG A 129 -4.97 6.17 19.37
N THR A 130 -4.64 6.44 18.11
CA THR A 130 -5.24 7.50 17.28
C THR A 130 -6.03 6.96 16.10
N CYS A 131 -6.31 5.64 16.09
CA CYS A 131 -7.00 4.98 14.99
C CYS A 131 -8.40 5.61 14.71
N PRO A 132 -8.65 6.10 13.48
CA PRO A 132 -9.90 6.80 13.15
C PRO A 132 -11.13 5.88 13.15
N PHE A 133 -10.93 4.57 13.05
CA PHE A 133 -12.00 3.58 13.09
C PHE A 133 -12.52 3.33 14.51
N GLY A 134 -11.77 3.75 15.53
CA GLY A 134 -12.04 3.49 16.95
C GLY A 134 -11.49 2.15 17.42
N GLU A 135 -11.47 1.95 18.74
CA GLU A 135 -10.77 0.82 19.36
C GLU A 135 -11.32 -0.56 18.96
N SER A 136 -12.62 -0.66 18.69
CA SER A 136 -13.29 -1.93 18.38
C SER A 136 -12.99 -2.46 16.97
N PHE A 137 -12.50 -1.59 16.08
CA PHE A 137 -12.19 -1.93 14.68
C PHE A 137 -10.71 -1.74 14.35
N CYS A 138 -9.88 -1.46 15.35
CA CYS A 138 -8.45 -1.27 15.19
C CYS A 138 -7.75 -2.64 15.14
N GLN A 139 -7.32 -3.04 13.95
CA GLN A 139 -6.56 -4.29 13.76
C GLN A 139 -5.19 -4.21 14.45
N CYS A 140 -4.54 -3.04 14.51
CA CYS A 140 -3.24 -2.84 15.19
C CYS A 140 -3.26 -3.26 16.67
N LYS A 141 -4.36 -3.04 17.41
CA LYS A 141 -4.51 -3.51 18.80
C LYS A 141 -4.59 -5.02 18.91
N VAL A 142 -5.13 -5.69 17.89
CA VAL A 142 -5.19 -7.15 17.85
C VAL A 142 -3.78 -7.70 17.67
N TYR A 143 -2.99 -7.11 16.76
CA TYR A 143 -1.59 -7.45 16.59
C TYR A 143 -0.74 -7.18 17.83
N GLU A 144 -0.89 -6.02 18.49
CA GLU A 144 -0.14 -5.68 19.71
C GLU A 144 -0.38 -6.71 20.82
N LYS A 145 -1.64 -7.12 21.02
CA LYS A 145 -1.99 -8.16 21.98
C LYS A 145 -1.41 -9.52 21.61
N TRP A 146 -1.44 -9.87 20.33
CA TRP A 146 -0.87 -11.13 19.84
C TRP A 146 0.65 -11.17 20.00
N LEU A 147 1.36 -10.09 19.65
CA LEU A 147 2.81 -9.97 19.82
C LEU A 147 3.21 -10.08 21.30
N THR A 148 2.49 -9.39 22.20
CA THR A 148 2.75 -9.48 23.65
C THR A 148 2.58 -10.91 24.16
N GLN A 149 1.54 -11.61 23.70
CA GLN A 149 1.32 -13.02 24.07
C GLN A 149 2.41 -13.94 23.53
N ALA A 150 2.95 -13.66 22.34
CA ALA A 150 4.02 -14.46 21.76
C ALA A 150 5.37 -14.25 22.48
N GLU A 151 5.64 -13.05 23.02
CA GLU A 151 6.87 -12.72 23.73
C GLU A 151 6.90 -13.24 25.18
N ASP A 152 5.75 -13.30 25.86
CA ASP A 152 5.65 -13.71 27.26
C ASP A 152 5.74 -15.25 27.48
N GLU A 153 5.70 -16.06 26.42
CA GLU A 153 5.75 -17.52 26.51
C GLU A 153 7.18 -18.07 26.32
N GLU A 154 7.83 -18.48 27.41
CA GLU A 154 9.06 -19.28 27.37
C GLU A 154 8.88 -20.52 26.48
N LEU A 155 9.91 -20.86 25.70
CA LEU A 155 9.91 -21.95 24.72
C LEU A 155 9.27 -23.23 25.31
N PRO A 156 8.11 -23.66 24.80
CA PRO A 156 7.44 -24.87 25.26
C PRO A 156 8.27 -26.12 24.96
N ASP A 157 8.15 -27.11 25.84
CA ASP A 157 8.62 -28.47 25.63
C ASP A 157 7.88 -29.15 24.45
N GLU A 158 8.59 -30.04 23.74
CA GLU A 158 8.27 -30.61 22.40
C GLU A 158 6.82 -31.16 22.27
N GLU A 159 6.22 -31.61 23.38
CA GLU A 159 4.88 -32.20 23.45
C GLU A 159 3.74 -31.15 23.50
N THR A 160 4.04 -29.89 23.84
CA THR A 160 3.05 -28.78 23.92
C THR A 160 3.03 -27.88 22.68
N MET A 161 3.95 -28.13 21.74
CA MET A 161 4.12 -27.35 20.52
C MET A 161 2.90 -27.40 19.59
N GLU A 162 2.22 -28.55 19.51
CA GLU A 162 1.04 -28.75 18.65
C GLU A 162 -0.21 -28.00 19.19
N GLN A 163 -0.44 -28.04 20.51
CA GLN A 163 -1.51 -27.28 21.17
C GLN A 163 -1.23 -25.76 21.16
N MET A 164 0.03 -25.36 21.14
CA MET A 164 0.42 -23.96 20.98
C MET A 164 0.22 -23.45 19.55
N MET A 165 0.47 -24.26 18.51
CA MET A 165 0.20 -23.83 17.12
C MET A 165 -1.28 -23.53 16.89
N GLU A 166 -2.18 -24.26 17.56
CA GLU A 166 -3.63 -24.04 17.44
C GLU A 166 -4.09 -22.76 18.17
N ASN A 167 -3.48 -22.42 19.31
CA ASN A 167 -3.75 -21.16 20.04
C ASN A 167 -3.00 -19.94 19.49
N LYS A 168 -1.90 -20.14 18.75
CA LYS A 168 -1.09 -19.08 18.11
C LYS A 168 -1.57 -18.70 16.72
N ARG A 169 -2.60 -19.35 16.19
CA ARG A 169 -3.23 -18.96 14.93
C ARG A 169 -3.66 -17.49 15.01
N LEU A 170 -3.10 -16.68 14.12
CA LEU A 170 -3.58 -15.32 13.88
C LEU A 170 -5.10 -15.38 13.68
N PRO A 171 -5.87 -14.44 14.25
CA PRO A 171 -7.32 -14.52 14.21
C PRO A 171 -7.80 -14.59 12.76
N GLY A 172 -8.68 -15.55 12.46
CA GLY A 172 -9.05 -15.94 11.10
C GLY A 172 -9.79 -14.89 10.26
N PHE A 173 -9.89 -13.64 10.71
CA PHE A 173 -10.28 -12.51 9.86
C PHE A 173 -9.08 -11.86 9.16
N LEU A 174 -7.84 -12.22 9.55
CA LEU A 174 -6.60 -11.76 8.90
C LEU A 174 -6.22 -12.61 7.70
N PHE A 175 -6.73 -13.83 7.64
CA PHE A 175 -6.70 -14.69 6.49
C PHE A 175 -8.12 -14.61 5.92
N ASP A 176 -8.34 -13.70 4.99
CA ASP A 176 -9.60 -13.70 4.26
C ASP A 176 -9.83 -15.11 3.73
N LYS A 177 -11.05 -15.61 3.91
CA LYS A 177 -11.44 -16.98 3.61
C LYS A 177 -11.70 -17.20 2.12
N ASP A 178 -11.35 -16.20 1.33
CA ASP A 178 -11.71 -16.09 -0.07
C ASP A 178 -10.48 -16.50 -0.88
N ASP A 179 -10.62 -17.67 -1.53
CA ASP A 179 -9.91 -18.09 -2.74
C ASP A 179 -8.55 -18.80 -2.64
N ASP A 180 -8.28 -19.54 -1.57
CA ASP A 180 -7.43 -20.74 -1.69
C ASP A 180 -8.33 -21.95 -1.97
N ASP A 181 -9.07 -21.89 -3.07
CA ASP A 181 -9.51 -23.09 -3.83
C ASP A 181 -8.29 -23.59 -4.62
N TYR A 182 -7.14 -23.71 -3.92
CA TYR A 182 -6.13 -24.66 -4.32
C TYR A 182 -6.81 -26.00 -4.09
N ASP A 183 -7.52 -26.47 -5.13
CA ASP A 183 -7.88 -27.86 -5.28
C ASP A 183 -6.59 -28.65 -4.96
N GLU A 184 -6.54 -29.23 -3.76
CA GLU A 184 -5.50 -30.17 -3.32
C GLU A 184 -5.46 -31.43 -4.23
N ASP A 185 -6.35 -31.49 -5.23
CA ASP A 185 -6.48 -32.51 -6.25
C ASP A 185 -5.58 -32.28 -7.49
N ASP A 186 -4.82 -31.17 -7.60
CA ASP A 186 -3.75 -31.01 -8.60
C ASP A 186 -2.42 -31.64 -8.14
N GLU A 187 -2.49 -32.85 -7.53
CA GLU A 187 -1.39 -33.83 -7.50
C GLU A 187 -1.25 -34.54 -8.86
N ASP A 188 -1.53 -33.83 -9.97
CA ASP A 188 -1.27 -34.34 -11.31
C ASP A 188 0.25 -34.32 -11.58
N ASP A 189 0.85 -35.46 -11.28
CA ASP A 189 1.68 -36.17 -12.26
C ASP A 189 2.88 -35.37 -12.78
N TYR A 190 3.74 -34.91 -11.86
CA TYR A 190 5.17 -34.91 -12.17
C TYR A 190 5.59 -36.39 -12.26
N GLU A 191 5.21 -37.06 -13.35
CA GLU A 191 5.93 -38.24 -13.82
C GLU A 191 7.40 -37.84 -13.79
N ASP A 192 8.16 -38.69 -13.12
CA ASP A 192 9.61 -38.76 -13.07
C ASP A 192 10.13 -38.69 -14.52
N ASP A 193 10.17 -37.50 -15.12
CA ASP A 193 10.90 -37.23 -16.33
C ASP A 193 12.35 -37.33 -15.89
N ASP A 194 12.85 -38.57 -16.00
CA ASP A 194 14.22 -38.98 -16.04
C ASP A 194 15.00 -37.90 -16.81
N PHE A 195 15.48 -36.90 -16.07
CA PHE A 195 16.50 -35.98 -16.52
C PHE A 195 17.78 -36.80 -16.55
N PHE A 196 17.84 -37.68 -17.56
CA PHE A 196 18.98 -38.46 -17.97
C PHE A 196 20.02 -37.42 -18.41
N PHE A 197 20.78 -36.91 -17.44
CA PHE A 197 22.10 -36.37 -17.71
C PHE A 197 22.90 -37.54 -18.27
N GLU A 198 22.83 -37.71 -19.59
CA GLU A 198 23.86 -38.42 -20.33
C GLU A 198 25.17 -37.71 -20.00
N ALA A 199 25.91 -38.35 -19.10
CA ALA A 199 27.26 -37.99 -18.78
C ALA A 199 28.12 -38.24 -20.02
N ASP A 200 28.06 -37.32 -20.98
CA ASP A 200 29.13 -37.10 -21.94
C ASP A 200 30.28 -36.43 -21.19
N ASN A 201 30.91 -37.27 -20.39
CA ASN A 201 32.16 -37.06 -19.68
C ASN A 201 33.32 -37.13 -20.68
N GLU A 202 33.40 -36.20 -21.63
CA GLU A 202 34.59 -36.10 -22.48
C GLU A 202 34.75 -34.78 -23.24
N TYR A 203 34.49 -33.61 -22.64
CA TYR A 203 35.02 -32.35 -23.19
C TYR A 203 34.91 -31.19 -22.19
N TYR A 204 35.93 -30.98 -21.36
CA TYR A 204 36.53 -29.65 -21.13
C TYR A 204 37.84 -29.88 -20.37
N ASP A 205 38.86 -30.04 -21.20
CA ASP A 205 40.26 -30.00 -20.88
C ASP A 205 40.59 -28.64 -20.26
N ASP A 206 41.07 -28.71 -19.02
CA ASP A 206 41.93 -27.79 -18.29
C ASP A 206 42.55 -26.63 -19.12
N GLU A 207 41.96 -25.43 -19.11
CA GLU A 207 42.74 -24.21 -19.40
C GLU A 207 42.12 -22.90 -18.88
N TYR A 208 41.80 -22.81 -17.59
CA TYR A 208 41.79 -21.49 -16.94
C TYR A 208 42.49 -21.60 -15.59
N GLY A 209 43.79 -21.27 -15.64
CA GLY A 209 44.61 -21.02 -14.48
C GLY A 209 43.97 -19.93 -13.63
N TYR A 210 43.62 -20.29 -12.41
CA TYR A 210 43.45 -19.33 -11.34
C TYR A 210 44.83 -18.78 -10.99
N ASP A 211 45.18 -17.67 -11.63
CA ASP A 211 46.31 -16.86 -11.19
C ASP A 211 45.86 -16.13 -9.91
N GLU A 212 46.38 -16.62 -8.79
CA GLU A 212 46.40 -15.96 -7.49
C GLU A 212 47.07 -14.58 -7.60
N GLU A 213 46.33 -13.48 -7.50
CA GLU A 213 46.92 -12.21 -7.05
C GLU A 213 45.84 -11.26 -6.47
N TYR A 214 45.31 -11.59 -5.29
CA TYR A 214 44.71 -10.54 -4.44
C TYR A 214 45.83 -9.80 -3.71
N GLY A 215 46.40 -8.83 -4.42
CA GLY A 215 47.25 -7.78 -3.85
C GLY A 215 46.39 -6.89 -2.95
N PHE A 216 46.53 -7.10 -1.63
CA PHE A 216 46.09 -6.18 -0.60
C PHE A 216 47.13 -5.06 -0.53
N ASP A 217 46.97 -4.03 -1.36
CA ASP A 217 47.71 -2.77 -1.21
C ASP A 217 47.09 -1.99 -0.05
N GLU A 218 47.76 -2.12 1.10
CA GLU A 218 47.81 -1.08 2.12
C GLU A 218 48.55 0.15 1.57
N GLU A 219 48.24 1.31 2.17
CA GLU A 219 48.85 2.63 1.95
C GLU A 219 48.13 3.49 0.89
N ASP A 220 47.31 4.44 1.35
CA ASP A 220 47.73 5.83 1.26
C ASP A 220 47.04 6.67 2.35
N GLU A 221 47.90 7.13 3.26
CA GLU A 221 47.70 8.21 4.20
C GLU A 221 47.52 9.55 3.45
N ASP A 222 46.82 10.47 4.11
CA ASP A 222 46.90 11.92 3.98
C ASP A 222 46.48 12.58 2.65
N GLU A 223 45.34 13.29 2.67
CA GLU A 223 45.39 14.69 2.23
C GLU A 223 44.29 15.56 2.87
N ASP A 224 44.78 16.64 3.48
CA ASP A 224 44.05 17.69 4.16
C ASP A 224 43.18 18.55 3.23
N GLY A 225 41.93 18.75 3.64
CA GLY A 225 41.27 20.07 3.63
C GLY A 225 40.17 20.34 2.58
N PRO A 226 39.47 21.49 2.65
CA PRO A 226 39.43 22.46 3.74
C PRO A 226 38.04 22.63 4.37
N PHE A 227 38.12 22.90 5.66
CA PHE A 227 37.22 23.68 6.50
C PHE A 227 36.64 24.90 5.75
N LEU A 228 35.35 24.86 5.38
CA LEU A 228 34.57 26.06 5.05
C LEU A 228 33.77 26.48 6.29
N SER A 229 34.42 27.38 7.02
CA SER A 229 33.83 28.24 8.04
C SER A 229 32.82 29.22 7.44
N ASP A 230 31.92 29.67 8.30
CA ASP A 230 31.21 30.94 8.24
C ASP A 230 30.12 31.12 7.17
N PHE A 231 28.87 30.90 7.58
CA PHE A 231 27.80 31.83 7.21
C PHE A 231 27.17 32.45 8.46
N PRO A 232 27.40 33.75 8.70
CA PRO A 232 26.75 34.49 9.77
C PRO A 232 25.36 34.96 9.36
N GLY A 233 24.44 34.89 10.33
CA GLY A 233 23.33 35.79 10.62
C GLY A 233 22.66 36.55 9.48
N SER A 234 21.36 36.32 9.31
CA SER A 234 20.42 37.38 8.98
C SER A 234 19.18 37.23 9.85
N GLU A 235 18.92 38.28 10.59
CA GLU A 235 17.95 38.43 11.67
C GLU A 235 16.50 38.39 11.16
N PRO A 236 15.54 37.98 12.02
CA PRO A 236 14.12 38.17 11.75
C PRO A 236 13.74 39.64 11.92
N GLY A 237 13.28 40.28 10.85
CA GLY A 237 12.61 41.58 10.92
C GLY A 237 11.19 41.43 11.49
N PRO A 238 10.80 42.22 12.50
CA PRO A 238 9.40 42.45 12.84
C PRO A 238 8.92 43.71 12.11
N ASP A 239 7.68 43.63 11.62
CA ASP A 239 6.77 44.67 11.09
C ASP A 239 6.04 44.00 9.90
N ASP A 240 4.77 44.20 9.57
CA ASP A 240 3.88 45.30 9.87
C ASP A 240 2.41 44.82 9.76
N GLY A 241 1.53 45.43 10.54
CA GLY A 241 0.12 45.09 10.62
C GLY A 241 -0.65 45.31 9.31
N GLY A 242 -1.33 44.26 8.87
CA GLY A 242 -2.29 44.28 7.77
C GLY A 242 -3.71 43.97 8.23
N ARG A 243 -4.35 44.93 8.89
CA ARG A 243 -5.79 44.96 9.13
C ARG A 243 -6.52 45.08 7.79
N TRP A 244 -7.24 44.05 7.38
CA TRP A 244 -8.28 44.16 6.36
C TRP A 244 -9.63 43.82 6.97
N ASN A 245 -10.57 44.74 6.75
CA ASN A 245 -11.97 44.71 7.16
C ASN A 245 -12.76 43.59 6.48
#